data_AF-A0AB35S3J4-F1
#
_entry.id   AF-A0AB35S3J4-F1
#
_cell.length_a   1.000
_cell.length_b   1.000
_cell.length_c   1.000
_cell.angle_alpha   90.00
_cell.angle_beta   90.00
_cell.angle_gamma   90.00
#
_symmetry.space_group_name_H-M   'P 1'
#
loop_
_entity.id
_entity.type
_entity.pdbx_description
1 polymer ?
#
loop_
_entity_poly.entity_id
_entity_poly.type
_entity_poly.pdbx_seq_one_letter_code
_entity_poly.pdbx_strand_id
1 'polypeptide(L)'
;MNPYKKIYRNCLARAIEEADLNTAMEMEANHHYGDKFTRFDQSIFWIRSFLTCFINPQRRNKDPQMHSHNLKALTKKPQPGTSQDMLKLLRIQVSETFVVEFDSVDTRFNDCSNWQVMKGEERVLFSTRMYEQFRDVKSGLMATVQVCEGRPEPSDERMLAAAKAMLSLLDKYPSFASLAAHPGRIDN
;
A
#
# COMPACT_ATOMS: atom_id res chain seq x y z
N MET A 1 16.40 41.87 18.79
CA MET A 1 15.55 41.21 17.77
C MET A 1 15.20 39.82 18.27
N ASN A 2 13.91 39.49 18.47
CA ASN A 2 13.49 38.27 19.19
C ASN A 2 13.86 37.00 18.40
N PRO A 3 14.70 36.09 18.93
CA PRO A 3 15.19 34.90 18.22
C PRO A 3 14.06 33.95 17.80
N TYR A 4 12.97 33.88 18.57
CA TYR A 4 11.79 33.07 18.25
C TYR A 4 11.05 33.59 16.99
N LYS A 5 11.08 34.91 16.77
CA LYS A 5 10.44 35.53 15.61
C LYS A 5 11.19 35.24 14.30
N LYS A 6 12.51 35.02 14.37
CA LYS A 6 13.34 34.68 13.20
C LYS A 6 13.17 33.21 12.81
N ILE A 7 13.13 32.31 13.79
CA ILE A 7 12.92 30.87 13.58
C ILE A 7 11.54 30.61 12.98
N TYR A 8 10.50 31.24 13.55
CA TYR A 8 9.13 31.09 13.05
C TYR A 8 8.99 31.58 11.60
N ARG A 9 9.62 32.71 11.25
CA ARG A 9 9.62 33.25 9.88
C ARG A 9 10.29 32.31 8.88
N ASN A 10 11.41 31.68 9.27
CA ASN A 10 12.11 30.75 8.39
C ASN A 10 11.33 29.44 8.19
N CYS A 11 10.69 28.92 9.25
CA CYS A 11 9.83 27.74 9.13
C CYS A 11 8.59 28.03 8.28
N LEU A 12 7.99 29.21 8.43
CA LEU A 12 6.83 29.64 7.65
C LEU A 12 7.18 29.79 6.17
N ALA A 13 8.28 30.47 5.85
CA ALA A 13 8.74 30.64 4.47
C ALA A 13 9.01 29.29 3.79
N ARG A 14 9.65 28.35 4.50
CA ARG A 14 9.93 27.01 3.99
C ARG A 14 8.66 26.20 3.73
N ALA A 15 7.68 26.28 4.63
CA ALA A 15 6.41 25.58 4.47
C ALA A 15 5.59 26.13 3.29
N ILE A 16 5.69 27.44 3.01
CA ILE A 16 5.07 28.07 1.84
C ILE A 16 5.73 27.58 0.56
N GLU A 17 7.07 27.64 0.46
CA GLU A 17 7.79 27.18 -0.73
C GLU A 17 7.54 25.69 -1.03
N GLU A 18 7.48 24.85 0.00
CA GLU A 18 7.22 23.42 -0.14
C GLU A 18 5.77 23.14 -0.58
N ALA A 19 4.81 23.87 -0.04
CA ALA A 19 3.41 23.78 -0.46
C ALA A 19 3.22 24.27 -1.91
N ASP A 20 3.87 25.37 -2.29
CA ASP A 20 3.82 25.90 -3.65
C ASP A 20 4.41 24.91 -4.67
N LEU A 21 5.57 24.31 -4.36
CA LEU A 21 6.23 23.35 -5.23
C LEU A 21 5.41 22.06 -5.40
N ASN A 22 4.89 21.51 -4.31
CA ASN A 22 4.07 20.30 -4.34
C ASN A 22 2.75 20.53 -5.10
N THR A 23 2.12 21.68 -4.90
CA THR A 23 0.90 22.05 -5.63
C THR A 23 1.19 22.27 -7.12
N ALA A 24 2.32 22.89 -7.49
CA ALA A 24 2.70 23.07 -8.89
C ALA A 24 2.97 21.73 -9.59
N MET A 25 3.69 20.81 -8.93
CA MET A 25 3.91 19.45 -9.44
C MET A 25 2.61 18.69 -9.63
N GLU A 26 1.65 18.83 -8.71
CA GLU A 26 0.35 18.17 -8.80
C GLU A 26 -0.53 18.79 -9.89
N MET A 27 -0.46 20.10 -10.10
CA MET A 27 -1.13 20.79 -11.22
C MET A 27 -0.56 20.35 -12.57
N GLU A 28 0.76 20.23 -12.67
CA GLU A 28 1.44 19.75 -13.88
C GLU A 28 1.08 18.28 -14.15
N ALA A 29 1.08 17.43 -13.13
CA ALA A 29 0.60 16.06 -13.22
C ALA A 29 -0.84 16.01 -13.74
N ASN A 30 -1.77 16.72 -13.10
CA ASN A 30 -3.18 16.69 -13.51
C ASN A 30 -3.42 17.26 -14.93
N HIS A 31 -2.66 18.28 -15.33
CA HIS A 31 -2.67 18.79 -16.71
C HIS A 31 -2.23 17.71 -17.72
N HIS A 32 -1.22 16.91 -17.38
CA HIS A 32 -0.75 15.80 -18.21
C HIS A 32 -1.68 14.58 -18.21
N TYR A 33 -2.46 14.36 -17.14
CA TYR A 33 -3.39 13.22 -17.01
C TYR A 33 -4.83 13.54 -17.44
N GLY A 34 -5.11 14.78 -17.87
CA GLY A 34 -6.38 15.19 -18.46
C GLY A 34 -7.52 15.35 -17.44
N ASP A 35 -7.19 15.40 -16.15
CA ASP A 35 -8.17 15.55 -15.08
C ASP A 35 -8.46 17.03 -14.78
N LYS A 36 -9.70 17.34 -14.39
CA LYS A 36 -10.08 18.73 -14.10
C LYS A 36 -9.60 19.12 -12.71
N PHE A 37 -8.35 19.55 -12.60
CA PHE A 37 -7.84 20.12 -11.35
C PHE A 37 -8.50 21.47 -11.07
N THR A 38 -9.44 21.50 -10.13
CA THR A 38 -10.17 22.73 -9.81
C THR A 38 -9.38 23.60 -8.84
N ARG A 39 -9.70 24.90 -8.80
CA ARG A 39 -9.09 25.84 -7.82
C ARG A 39 -9.35 25.43 -6.37
N PHE A 40 -10.40 24.63 -6.12
CA PHE A 40 -10.71 24.11 -4.80
C PHE A 40 -9.79 22.93 -4.42
N ASP A 41 -9.46 22.06 -5.37
CA ASP A 41 -8.49 20.97 -5.18
C ASP A 41 -7.08 21.53 -4.95
N GLN A 42 -6.74 22.58 -5.69
CA GLN A 42 -5.48 23.30 -5.53
C GLN A 42 -5.30 23.84 -4.11
N SER A 43 -6.34 24.46 -3.53
CA SER A 43 -6.27 25.05 -2.20
C SER A 43 -6.26 23.99 -1.11
N ILE A 44 -7.02 22.89 -1.26
CA ILE A 44 -6.99 21.76 -0.34
C ILE A 44 -5.60 21.11 -0.31
N PHE A 45 -5.02 20.86 -1.48
CA PHE A 45 -3.71 20.22 -1.59
C PHE A 45 -2.59 21.09 -1.02
N TRP A 46 -2.68 22.41 -1.28
CA TRP A 46 -1.74 23.39 -0.72
C TRP A 46 -1.83 23.44 0.80
N ILE A 47 -3.05 23.55 1.37
CA ILE A 47 -3.26 23.59 2.83
C ILE A 47 -2.75 22.31 3.48
N ARG A 48 -3.02 21.14 2.86
CA ARG A 48 -2.55 19.85 3.36
C ARG A 48 -1.02 19.78 3.36
N SER A 49 -0.37 20.19 2.28
CA SER A 49 1.09 20.20 2.15
C SER A 49 1.74 21.16 3.15
N PHE A 50 1.16 22.36 3.29
CA PHE A 50 1.60 23.38 4.23
C PHE A 50 1.51 22.88 5.69
N LEU A 51 0.37 22.30 6.10
CA LEU A 51 0.19 21.78 7.47
C LEU A 51 1.09 20.57 7.75
N THR A 52 1.36 19.73 6.75
CA THR A 52 2.24 18.57 6.90
C THR A 52 3.67 18.98 7.27
N CYS A 53 4.14 20.14 6.78
CA CYS A 53 5.45 20.70 7.14
C CYS A 53 5.60 21.03 8.63
N PHE A 54 4.50 21.33 9.32
CA PHE A 54 4.49 21.62 10.76
C PHE A 54 4.29 20.38 11.62
N ILE A 55 3.60 19.35 11.09
CA ILE A 55 3.34 18.10 11.81
C ILE A 55 4.57 17.16 11.75
N ASN A 56 5.31 17.15 10.64
CA ASN A 56 6.48 16.28 10.45
C ASN A 56 7.68 17.07 9.90
N PRO A 57 8.42 17.81 10.73
CA PRO A 57 9.56 18.62 10.28
C PRO A 57 10.79 17.83 9.82
N GLN A 58 10.76 16.48 9.87
CA GLN A 58 11.90 15.56 9.75
C GLN A 58 11.83 14.56 8.58
N ARG A 59 11.15 14.88 7.47
CA ARG A 59 11.33 14.11 6.22
C ARG A 59 12.17 14.87 5.19
N ARG A 60 13.48 14.90 5.43
CA ARG A 60 14.44 15.01 4.33
C ARG A 60 15.61 14.08 4.61
N ASN A 61 15.42 12.79 4.26
CA ASN A 61 16.59 11.96 3.99
C ASN A 61 17.12 12.38 2.61
N LYS A 62 18.43 12.55 2.56
CA LYS A 62 19.19 13.09 1.43
C LYS A 62 19.08 12.15 0.24
N ASP A 63 18.78 12.70 -0.94
CA ASP A 63 19.48 12.37 -2.20
C ASP A 63 19.07 13.37 -3.30
N PRO A 64 19.93 14.34 -3.66
CA PRO A 64 19.81 15.12 -4.88
C PRO A 64 20.68 14.50 -5.97
N GLN A 65 20.33 13.30 -6.45
CA GLN A 65 20.84 12.80 -7.73
C GLN A 65 19.70 12.22 -8.54
N MET A 66 19.06 13.13 -9.27
CA MET A 66 18.21 12.84 -10.41
C MET A 66 19.07 12.15 -11.47
N HIS A 67 19.10 10.82 -11.48
CA HIS A 67 19.62 10.06 -12.63
C HIS A 67 18.60 10.13 -13.77
N SER A 68 18.74 11.17 -14.59
CA SER A 68 18.02 11.42 -15.85
C SER A 68 18.28 10.38 -16.95
N HIS A 69 18.80 9.19 -16.62
CA HIS A 69 19.19 8.16 -17.59
C HIS A 69 18.24 6.96 -17.70
N ASN A 70 17.18 6.86 -16.89
CA ASN A 70 16.17 5.79 -17.00
C ASN A 70 14.86 6.21 -17.68
N LEU A 71 14.80 7.41 -18.27
CA LEU A 71 13.63 7.92 -19.01
C LEU A 71 13.33 7.17 -20.33
N LYS A 72 14.12 6.15 -20.70
CA LYS A 72 13.91 5.35 -21.92
C LYS A 72 13.27 3.97 -21.69
N ALA A 73 13.02 3.56 -20.43
CA ALA A 73 12.51 2.21 -20.13
C ALA A 73 10.99 2.12 -19.87
N LEU A 74 10.24 3.22 -19.80
CA LEU A 74 8.82 3.20 -19.47
C LEU A 74 7.92 3.87 -20.53
N THR A 75 8.14 3.59 -21.80
CA THR A 75 7.12 3.84 -22.84
C THR A 75 6.09 2.70 -22.87
N LYS A 76 5.38 2.49 -21.75
CA LYS A 76 4.06 1.89 -21.76
C LYS A 76 3.18 2.81 -20.94
N LYS A 77 2.38 3.63 -21.62
CA LYS A 77 1.37 4.48 -20.99
C LYS A 77 0.49 3.57 -20.11
N PRO A 78 0.44 3.77 -18.78
CA PRO A 78 -0.47 3.00 -17.95
C PRO A 78 -1.90 3.30 -18.39
N GLN A 79 -2.73 2.25 -18.43
CA GLN A 79 -4.15 2.42 -18.75
C GLN A 79 -4.81 3.29 -17.66
N PRO A 80 -5.70 4.23 -18.03
CA PRO A 80 -6.43 5.06 -17.06
C PRO A 80 -7.08 4.16 -15.98
N GLY A 81 -6.83 4.47 -14.70
CA GLY A 81 -7.32 3.68 -13.57
C GLY A 81 -6.37 2.61 -13.01
N THR A 82 -5.17 2.44 -13.57
CA THR A 82 -4.17 1.49 -13.05
C THR A 82 -3.03 2.24 -12.35
N SER A 83 -2.95 2.13 -11.02
CA SER A 83 -1.80 2.67 -10.26
C SER A 83 -0.57 1.78 -10.47
N GLN A 84 0.62 2.37 -10.55
CA GLN A 84 1.88 1.62 -10.49
C GLN A 84 2.02 0.84 -9.16
N ASP A 85 1.32 1.30 -8.12
CA ASP A 85 1.33 0.70 -6.78
C ASP A 85 0.27 -0.40 -6.58
N MET A 86 -0.48 -0.74 -7.65
CA MET A 86 -1.42 -1.85 -7.65
C MET A 86 -0.80 -3.12 -8.23
N LEU A 87 -0.77 -4.18 -7.42
CA LEU A 87 -0.39 -5.51 -7.86
C LEU A 87 -1.64 -6.26 -8.30
N LYS A 88 -1.71 -6.66 -9.56
CA LYS A 88 -2.84 -7.44 -10.08
C LYS A 88 -3.02 -8.75 -9.31
N LEU A 89 -1.89 -9.39 -8.98
CA LEU A 89 -1.84 -10.61 -8.21
C LEU A 89 -0.56 -10.61 -7.38
N LEU A 90 -0.67 -10.89 -6.09
CA LEU A 90 0.44 -11.10 -5.19
C LEU A 90 0.40 -12.55 -4.70
N ARG A 91 1.43 -13.33 -5.01
CA ARG A 91 1.56 -14.74 -4.60
C ARG A 91 2.75 -14.90 -3.68
N ILE A 92 2.57 -15.56 -2.55
CA ILE A 92 3.61 -15.79 -1.56
C ILE A 92 3.63 -17.27 -1.19
N GLN A 93 4.79 -17.90 -1.33
CA GLN A 93 5.03 -19.23 -0.78
C GLN A 93 5.24 -19.10 0.73
N VAL A 94 4.32 -19.63 1.53
CA VAL A 94 4.36 -19.52 3.00
C VAL A 94 5.02 -20.74 3.64
N SER A 95 4.76 -21.91 3.08
CA SER A 95 5.41 -23.19 3.41
C SER A 95 5.63 -23.99 2.14
N GLU A 96 6.32 -25.13 2.18
CA GLU A 96 6.41 -26.04 1.01
C GLU A 96 5.03 -26.49 0.49
N THR A 97 4.00 -26.39 1.31
CA THR A 97 2.65 -26.87 1.04
C THR A 97 1.64 -25.77 0.71
N PHE A 98 1.81 -24.55 1.23
CA PHE A 98 0.82 -23.48 1.12
C PHE A 98 1.34 -22.28 0.32
N VAL A 99 0.50 -21.84 -0.61
CA VAL A 99 0.65 -20.58 -1.36
C VAL A 99 -0.51 -19.67 -0.99
N VAL A 100 -0.20 -18.43 -0.63
CA VAL A 100 -1.21 -17.39 -0.38
C VAL A 100 -1.26 -16.46 -1.57
N GLU A 101 -2.46 -16.15 -2.02
CA GLU A 101 -2.70 -15.29 -3.17
C GLU A 101 -3.67 -14.17 -2.81
N PHE A 102 -3.38 -12.97 -3.28
CA PHE A 102 -4.21 -11.78 -3.12
C PHE A 102 -4.38 -11.13 -4.49
N ASP A 103 -5.62 -10.80 -4.88
CA ASP A 103 -5.85 -10.10 -6.14
C ASP A 103 -5.96 -8.59 -5.89
N SER A 104 -5.63 -7.81 -6.93
CA SER A 104 -5.81 -6.35 -6.97
C SER A 104 -5.40 -5.65 -5.68
N VAL A 105 -4.16 -5.91 -5.24
CA VAL A 105 -3.60 -5.36 -4.01
C VAL A 105 -3.21 -3.92 -4.24
N ASP A 106 -3.85 -2.97 -3.54
CA ASP A 106 -3.39 -1.58 -3.49
C ASP A 106 -2.53 -1.36 -2.23
N THR A 107 -1.23 -1.23 -2.45
CA THR A 107 -0.27 -1.06 -1.36
C THR A 107 -0.36 0.32 -0.67
N ARG A 108 -1.01 1.31 -1.29
CA ARG A 108 -1.21 2.66 -0.71
C ARG A 108 -2.41 2.68 0.23
N PHE A 109 -3.51 2.05 -0.17
CA PHE A 109 -4.72 1.93 0.66
C PHE A 109 -4.68 0.73 1.60
N ASN A 110 -3.71 -0.16 1.41
CA ASN A 110 -3.50 -1.36 2.21
C ASN A 110 -4.73 -2.26 2.22
N ASP A 111 -5.30 -2.46 1.03
CA ASP A 111 -6.42 -3.33 0.76
C ASP A 111 -6.14 -4.28 -0.42
N CYS A 112 -6.99 -5.29 -0.56
CA CYS A 112 -6.99 -6.19 -1.69
C CYS A 112 -8.42 -6.54 -2.10
N SER A 113 -8.56 -7.14 -3.27
CA SER A 113 -9.81 -7.76 -3.69
C SER A 113 -9.59 -9.25 -3.79
N ASN A 114 -10.40 -10.03 -3.09
CA ASN A 114 -10.23 -11.47 -2.94
C ASN A 114 -8.88 -11.85 -2.31
N TRP A 115 -8.90 -12.99 -1.64
CA TRP A 115 -7.68 -13.66 -1.26
C TRP A 115 -7.96 -15.15 -1.10
N GLN A 116 -6.91 -15.95 -1.24
CA GLN A 116 -7.01 -17.39 -1.11
C GLN A 116 -5.73 -18.02 -0.59
N VAL A 117 -5.89 -19.17 0.05
CA VAL A 117 -4.80 -20.06 0.45
C VAL A 117 -4.96 -21.35 -0.32
N MET A 118 -3.95 -21.65 -1.13
CA MET A 118 -3.85 -22.84 -1.96
C MET A 118 -2.96 -23.88 -1.26
N LYS A 119 -3.34 -25.15 -1.33
CA LYS A 119 -2.50 -26.30 -0.98
C LYS A 119 -2.28 -27.13 -2.23
N GLY A 120 -1.13 -26.95 -2.89
CA GLY A 120 -0.94 -27.44 -4.26
C GLY A 120 -1.94 -26.77 -5.20
N GLU A 121 -2.78 -27.55 -5.88
CA GLU A 121 -3.81 -27.05 -6.81
C GLU A 121 -5.17 -26.81 -6.14
N GLU A 122 -5.36 -27.22 -4.88
CA GLU A 122 -6.64 -27.11 -4.17
C GLU A 122 -6.73 -25.78 -3.41
N ARG A 123 -7.85 -25.06 -3.59
CA ARG A 123 -8.19 -23.87 -2.80
C ARG A 123 -8.79 -24.30 -1.46
N VAL A 124 -8.05 -24.08 -0.38
CA VAL A 124 -8.42 -24.54 0.97
C VAL A 124 -9.20 -23.47 1.75
N LEU A 125 -8.82 -22.21 1.60
CA LEU A 125 -9.45 -21.09 2.28
C LEU A 125 -9.50 -19.89 1.34
N PHE A 126 -10.59 -19.14 1.32
CA PHE A 126 -10.71 -17.98 0.44
C PHE A 126 -11.76 -16.97 0.89
N SER A 127 -11.62 -15.75 0.38
CA SER A 127 -12.58 -14.67 0.46
C SER A 127 -12.81 -14.13 -0.95
N THR A 128 -14.07 -13.80 -1.26
CA THR A 128 -14.48 -13.15 -2.51
C THR A 128 -14.85 -11.68 -2.29
N ARG A 129 -14.45 -11.11 -1.15
CA ARG A 129 -14.78 -9.73 -0.78
C ARG A 129 -13.88 -8.77 -1.55
N MET A 130 -14.46 -7.65 -1.96
CA MET A 130 -13.72 -6.56 -2.62
C MET A 130 -13.34 -5.49 -1.60
N TYR A 131 -12.20 -4.83 -1.83
CA TYR A 131 -11.68 -3.75 -0.98
C TYR A 131 -11.53 -4.15 0.49
N GLU A 132 -11.11 -5.40 0.72
CA GLU A 132 -10.90 -5.92 2.06
C GLU A 132 -9.59 -5.35 2.60
N GLN A 133 -9.66 -4.58 3.69
CA GLN A 133 -8.46 -4.00 4.28
C GLN A 133 -7.62 -5.10 4.92
N PHE A 134 -6.31 -4.89 5.01
CA PHE A 134 -5.39 -5.84 5.64
C PHE A 134 -5.85 -6.31 7.04
N ARG A 135 -6.41 -5.38 7.84
CA ARG A 135 -6.96 -5.69 9.18
C ARG A 135 -8.20 -6.58 9.11
N ASP A 136 -9.02 -6.44 8.08
CA ASP A 136 -10.25 -7.19 7.90
C ASP A 136 -9.91 -8.62 7.50
N VAL A 137 -8.95 -8.80 6.58
CA VAL A 137 -8.36 -10.12 6.24
C VAL A 137 -7.86 -10.82 7.50
N LYS A 138 -7.08 -10.14 8.33
CA LYS A 138 -6.57 -10.70 9.59
C LYS A 138 -7.71 -11.09 10.54
N SER A 139 -8.72 -10.23 10.68
CA SER A 139 -9.88 -10.52 11.53
C SER A 139 -10.69 -11.73 11.04
N GLY A 140 -10.88 -11.86 9.73
CA GLY A 140 -11.56 -13.00 9.10
C GLY A 140 -10.84 -14.31 9.35
N LEU A 141 -9.50 -14.31 9.23
CA LEU A 141 -8.68 -15.48 9.54
C LEU A 141 -8.74 -15.88 11.01
N MET A 142 -8.73 -14.91 11.94
CA MET A 142 -8.90 -15.20 13.37
C MET A 142 -10.25 -15.84 13.66
N ALA A 143 -11.33 -15.37 13.00
CA ALA A 143 -12.64 -15.98 13.10
C ALA A 143 -12.64 -17.42 12.55
N THR A 144 -11.98 -17.68 11.41
CA THR A 144 -11.83 -19.04 10.87
C THR A 144 -11.09 -19.96 11.84
N VAL A 145 -10.01 -19.49 12.47
CA VAL A 145 -9.29 -20.28 13.50
C VAL A 145 -10.23 -20.64 14.64
N GLN A 146 -10.98 -19.67 15.18
CA GLN A 146 -11.93 -19.93 16.28
C GLN A 146 -13.02 -20.93 15.89
N VAL A 147 -13.49 -20.90 14.64
CA VAL A 147 -14.53 -21.81 14.16
C VAL A 147 -13.99 -23.24 14.01
N CYS A 148 -12.82 -23.40 13.39
CA CYS A 148 -12.27 -24.72 13.07
C CYS A 148 -11.50 -25.37 14.23
N GLU A 149 -11.10 -24.61 15.25
CA GLU A 149 -10.33 -25.14 16.39
C GLU A 149 -11.14 -26.18 17.18
N GLY A 150 -10.54 -27.36 17.37
CA GLY A 150 -11.17 -28.47 18.10
C GLY A 150 -12.23 -29.25 17.32
N ARG A 151 -12.45 -28.95 16.03
CA ARG A 151 -13.36 -29.73 15.18
C ARG A 151 -12.67 -30.96 14.59
N PRO A 152 -13.38 -32.10 14.49
CA PRO A 152 -12.79 -33.36 14.05
C PRO A 152 -12.79 -33.55 12.53
N GLU A 153 -13.39 -32.65 11.75
CA GLU A 153 -13.51 -32.85 10.30
C GLU A 153 -12.17 -32.59 9.59
N PRO A 154 -11.73 -33.47 8.66
CA PRO A 154 -10.47 -33.26 7.93
C PRO A 154 -10.45 -31.99 7.06
N SER A 155 -11.61 -31.45 6.70
CA SER A 155 -11.77 -30.15 6.03
C SER A 155 -11.42 -28.99 6.99
N ASP A 156 -11.99 -29.02 8.21
CA ASP A 156 -11.72 -28.06 9.27
C ASP A 156 -10.24 -28.06 9.68
N GLU A 157 -9.60 -29.22 9.79
CA GLU A 157 -8.17 -29.31 10.11
C GLU A 157 -7.29 -28.63 9.03
N ARG A 158 -7.63 -28.83 7.74
CA ARG A 158 -6.93 -28.19 6.62
C ARG A 158 -7.14 -26.68 6.62
N MET A 159 -8.37 -26.22 6.84
CA MET A 159 -8.70 -24.80 6.96
C MET A 159 -8.00 -24.15 8.15
N LEU A 160 -7.94 -24.83 9.30
CA LEU A 160 -7.24 -24.37 10.50
C LEU A 160 -5.74 -24.21 10.25
N ALA A 161 -5.11 -25.21 9.62
CA ALA A 161 -3.70 -25.15 9.27
C ALA A 161 -3.40 -24.00 8.29
N ALA A 162 -4.24 -23.83 7.26
CA ALA A 162 -4.13 -22.73 6.30
C ALA A 162 -4.30 -21.35 6.96
N ALA A 163 -5.32 -21.20 7.82
CA ALA A 163 -5.57 -19.94 8.52
C ALA A 163 -4.44 -19.58 9.48
N LYS A 164 -3.90 -20.55 10.24
CA LYS A 164 -2.74 -20.35 11.12
C LYS A 164 -1.48 -19.97 10.34
N ALA A 165 -1.22 -20.60 9.19
CA ALA A 165 -0.09 -20.27 8.34
C ALA A 165 -0.19 -18.84 7.79
N MET A 166 -1.36 -18.46 7.26
CA MET A 166 -1.59 -17.12 6.74
C MET A 166 -1.52 -16.06 7.84
N LEU A 167 -2.09 -16.30 9.04
CA LEU A 167 -1.97 -15.38 10.17
C LEU A 167 -0.51 -15.16 10.58
N SER A 168 0.30 -16.22 10.65
CA SER A 168 1.73 -16.09 10.95
C SER A 168 2.47 -15.23 9.93
N LEU A 169 2.09 -15.30 8.65
CA LEU A 169 2.61 -14.42 7.61
C LEU A 169 2.18 -12.96 7.87
N LEU A 170 0.89 -12.70 8.10
CA LEU A 170 0.37 -11.35 8.32
C LEU A 170 0.91 -10.70 9.61
N ASP A 171 1.22 -11.50 10.63
CA ASP A 171 1.84 -11.01 11.87
C ASP A 171 3.28 -10.54 11.66
N LYS A 172 4.04 -11.22 10.79
CA LYS A 172 5.42 -10.85 10.45
C LYS A 172 5.50 -9.66 9.50
N TYR A 173 4.50 -9.52 8.61
CA TYR A 173 4.46 -8.51 7.56
C TYR A 173 3.18 -7.69 7.69
N PRO A 174 3.18 -6.59 8.48
CA PRO A 174 1.96 -5.91 8.94
C PRO A 174 1.24 -5.05 7.87
N SER A 175 1.57 -5.22 6.59
CA SER A 175 0.95 -4.50 5.47
C SER A 175 1.12 -5.24 4.15
N PHE A 176 0.28 -4.92 3.17
CA PHE A 176 0.45 -5.41 1.80
C PHE A 176 1.73 -4.91 1.14
N ALA A 177 2.21 -3.70 1.46
CA ALA A 177 3.50 -3.22 0.98
C ALA A 177 4.66 -4.09 1.48
N SER A 178 4.63 -4.51 2.75
CA SER A 178 5.63 -5.43 3.30
C SER A 178 5.52 -6.84 2.75
N LEU A 179 4.29 -7.32 2.47
CA LEU A 179 4.07 -8.59 1.78
C LEU A 179 4.56 -8.56 0.33
N ALA A 180 4.40 -7.42 -0.36
CA ALA A 180 4.89 -7.23 -1.72
C ALA A 180 6.42 -7.30 -1.80
N ALA A 181 7.12 -6.95 -0.73
CA ALA A 181 8.57 -7.05 -0.60
C ALA A 181 9.05 -8.40 -0.01
N HIS A 182 8.15 -9.37 0.16
CA HIS A 182 8.46 -10.66 0.78
C HIS A 182 9.47 -11.46 -0.07
N PRO A 183 10.53 -12.06 0.52
CA PRO A 183 11.55 -12.80 -0.24
C PRO A 183 11.04 -14.08 -0.90
N GLY A 184 10.02 -14.72 -0.31
CA GLY A 184 9.30 -15.87 -0.88
C GLY A 184 8.14 -15.49 -1.81
N ARG A 185 8.14 -14.26 -2.34
CA ARG A 185 7.17 -13.83 -3.35
C ARG A 185 7.44 -14.58 -4.65
N ILE A 186 6.38 -15.13 -5.24
CA ILE A 186 6.43 -15.77 -6.55
C ILE A 186 6.03 -14.70 -7.55
N ASP A 187 7.02 -14.14 -8.24
CA ASP A 187 6.77 -13.24 -9.36
C ASP A 187 6.29 -14.08 -10.56
N ASN A 188 5.19 -13.63 -11.18
CA ASN A 188 4.67 -14.18 -12.43
C ASN A 188 5.49 -13.67 -13.63
#